data_AF-A0A841DPT3-F1
#
_entry.id   AF-A0A841DPT3-F1
#
_cell.length_a   1.000
_cell.length_b   1.000
_cell.length_c   1.000
_cell.angle_alpha   90.00
_cell.angle_beta   90.00
_cell.angle_gamma   90.00
#
_symmetry.space_group_name_H-M   'P 1'
#
loop_
_entity.id
_entity.type
_entity.pdbx_description
1 polymer ?
#
loop_
_entity_poly.entity_id
_entity_poly.type
_entity_poly.pdbx_seq_one_letter_code
_entity_poly.pdbx_strand_id
1 'polypeptide(L)'
;MTELVVQADAIVEMLEATRPGERWAMTAFSRFRCVQLLGAPYEPYDGQLQADPAGLFDQAAREVDLLDVPIDQLSWRLALADALRSAGEDTRMVRDALDV
;
A
#
# COMPACT_ATOMS: atom_id res chain seq x y z
N MET A 1 -6.10 -8.51 2.84
CA MET A 1 -5.25 -7.38 3.27
C MET A 1 -3.75 -7.54 2.94
N THR A 2 -2.97 -8.41 3.59
CA THR A 2 -1.51 -8.49 3.35
C THR A 2 -1.17 -8.72 1.88
N GLU A 3 -1.91 -9.61 1.22
CA GLU A 3 -1.79 -9.86 -0.21
C GLU A 3 -2.08 -8.61 -1.07
N LEU A 4 -3.07 -7.78 -0.72
CA LEU A 4 -3.38 -6.54 -1.43
C LEU A 4 -2.23 -5.53 -1.33
N VAL A 5 -1.62 -5.44 -0.14
CA VAL A 5 -0.48 -4.55 0.12
C VAL A 5 0.75 -5.04 -0.64
N VAL A 6 1.01 -6.34 -0.61
CA VAL A 6 2.09 -7.00 -1.36
C VAL A 6 1.89 -6.84 -2.87
N GLN A 7 0.66 -6.99 -3.36
CA GLN A 7 0.35 -6.77 -4.77
C GLN A 7 0.53 -5.32 -5.18
N ALA A 8 0.00 -4.36 -4.41
CA ALA A 8 0.13 -2.93 -4.70
C ALA A 8 1.60 -2.51 -4.80
N ASP A 9 2.40 -2.98 -3.84
CA ASP A 9 3.81 -2.67 -3.75
C ASP A 9 4.63 -3.34 -4.87
N ALA A 10 4.29 -4.58 -5.24
CA ALA A 10 4.89 -5.24 -6.41
C ALA A 10 4.56 -4.53 -7.74
N ILE A 11 3.36 -3.94 -7.87
CA ILE A 11 2.99 -3.12 -9.05
C ILE A 11 3.85 -1.85 -9.08
N VAL A 12 3.99 -1.14 -7.97
CA VAL A 12 4.84 0.06 -7.88
C VAL A 12 6.29 -0.27 -8.25
N GLU A 13 6.85 -1.35 -7.70
CA GLU A 13 8.21 -1.79 -8.00
C GLU A 13 8.41 -2.15 -9.48
N MET A 14 7.44 -2.85 -10.10
CA MET A 14 7.47 -3.13 -11.53
C MET A 14 7.42 -1.84 -12.37
N LEU A 15 6.60 -0.86 -11.99
CA LEU A 15 6.52 0.44 -12.67
C LEU A 15 7.82 1.23 -12.55
N GLU A 16 8.43 1.25 -11.37
CA GLU A 16 9.77 1.83 -11.12
C GLU A 16 10.85 1.18 -12.01
N ALA A 17 10.85 -0.15 -12.10
CA ALA A 17 11.84 -0.91 -12.87
C ALA A 17 11.67 -0.72 -14.40
N THR A 18 10.43 -0.61 -14.87
CA THR A 18 10.12 -0.52 -16.31
C THR A 18 10.08 0.91 -16.83
N ARG A 19 9.92 1.91 -15.94
CA ARG A 19 9.78 3.33 -16.29
C ARG A 19 10.69 4.22 -15.42
N PRO A 20 12.03 4.05 -15.48
CA PRO A 20 12.99 4.67 -14.55
C PRO A 20 13.11 6.21 -14.61
N GLY A 21 12.38 6.88 -15.51
CA GLY A 21 12.28 8.35 -15.58
C GLY A 21 10.93 8.90 -15.11
N GLU A 22 9.93 8.03 -14.96
CA GLU A 22 8.67 8.37 -14.34
C GLU A 22 8.87 8.22 -12.83
N ARG A 23 8.61 9.28 -12.05
CA ARG A 23 8.55 9.17 -10.59
C ARG A 23 7.32 8.33 -10.26
N TRP A 24 7.48 7.01 -10.27
CA TRP A 24 6.69 6.08 -9.49
C TRP A 24 7.51 5.90 -8.22
N ALA A 25 7.00 6.35 -7.08
CA ALA A 25 7.68 6.15 -5.82
C ALA A 25 6.65 6.24 -4.72
N MET A 26 6.36 5.11 -4.09
CA MET A 26 5.80 5.20 -2.75
C MET A 26 6.90 5.74 -1.85
N THR A 27 6.58 6.65 -0.91
CA THR A 27 7.63 7.09 0.01
C THR A 27 8.17 5.86 0.75
N ALA A 28 9.50 5.72 0.86
CA ALA A 28 10.10 4.61 1.59
C ALA A 28 9.53 4.48 3.03
N PHE A 29 9.03 5.59 3.55
CA PHE A 29 8.28 5.69 4.79
C PHE A 29 6.94 4.95 4.75
N SER A 30 6.09 5.18 3.75
CA SER A 30 4.79 4.49 3.58
C SER A 30 4.98 2.97 3.43
N ARG A 31 6.02 2.54 2.71
CA ARG A 31 6.39 1.12 2.54
C ARG A 31 6.79 0.49 3.87
N PHE A 32 7.71 1.14 4.58
CA PHE A 32 8.15 0.70 5.91
C PHE A 32 6.99 0.64 6.91
N ARG A 33 6.11 1.64 6.92
CA ARG A 33 5.04 1.75 7.91
C ARG A 33 3.97 0.67 7.73
N CYS A 34 3.59 0.36 6.49
CA CYS A 34 2.65 -0.72 6.19
C CYS A 34 3.21 -2.08 6.64
N VAL A 35 4.45 -2.39 6.28
CA VAL A 35 5.11 -3.66 6.67
C VAL A 35 5.24 -3.79 8.18
N GLN A 36 5.69 -2.73 8.86
CA GLN A 36 5.85 -2.74 10.31
C GLN A 36 4.53 -3.01 11.03
N LEU A 37 3.44 -2.39 10.58
CA LEU A 37 2.13 -2.52 11.20
C LEU A 37 1.44 -3.85 10.88
N LEU A 38 1.72 -4.47 9.73
CA LEU A 38 1.16 -5.78 9.39
C LEU A 38 1.77 -6.93 10.20
N GLY A 39 2.96 -6.75 10.78
CA GLY A 39 3.62 -7.75 11.62
C GLY A 39 3.95 -9.08 10.93
N ALA A 40 3.65 -9.20 9.63
CA ALA A 40 3.96 -10.34 8.78
C ALA A 40 5.15 -10.00 7.88
N PRO A 41 6.00 -10.99 7.53
CA PRO A 41 7.05 -10.77 6.55
C PRO A 41 6.41 -10.32 5.23
N TYR A 42 7.00 -9.29 4.62
CA TYR A 42 6.67 -8.93 3.25
C TYR A 42 7.11 -10.07 2.32
N GLU A 43 6.16 -10.66 1.60
CA GLU A 43 6.43 -11.77 0.69
C GLU A 43 6.45 -11.28 -0.76
N PRO A 44 7.23 -11.90 -1.66
CA PRO A 44 7.13 -11.62 -3.09
C PRO A 44 5.72 -11.93 -3.61
N TYR A 45 5.15 -11.04 -4.43
CA TYR A 45 3.90 -11.30 -5.12
C TYR A 45 4.14 -12.18 -6.35
N ASP A 46 3.44 -13.32 -6.46
CA ASP A 46 3.54 -14.28 -7.58
C ASP A 46 2.35 -14.25 -8.54
N GLY A 47 1.32 -13.45 -8.23
CA GLY A 47 0.12 -13.28 -9.04
C GLY A 47 0.26 -12.29 -10.21
N GLN A 48 -0.86 -12.02 -10.88
CA GLN A 48 -0.91 -11.06 -11.99
C GLN A 48 -0.90 -9.61 -11.50
N LEU A 49 -0.03 -8.80 -12.09
CA LEU A 49 0.12 -7.37 -11.82
C LEU A 49 -0.72 -6.56 -12.83
N GLN A 50 -2.01 -6.32 -12.53
CA GLN A 50 -2.94 -5.59 -13.44
C GLN A 50 -3.95 -4.67 -12.72
N ALA A 51 -3.62 -4.13 -11.55
CA ALA A 51 -4.54 -3.29 -10.76
C ALA A 51 -4.02 -1.86 -10.55
N ASP A 52 -4.90 -0.95 -10.14
CA ASP A 52 -4.51 0.38 -9.64
C ASP A 52 -3.93 0.23 -8.22
N PRO A 53 -2.62 0.45 -7.99
CA PRO A 53 -2.01 0.28 -6.68
C PRO A 53 -2.66 1.16 -5.61
N ALA A 54 -3.11 2.38 -5.96
CA ALA A 54 -3.84 3.23 -5.02
C ALA A 54 -5.19 2.61 -4.60
N GLY A 55 -5.91 2.01 -5.56
CA GLY A 55 -7.16 1.31 -5.30
C GLY A 55 -6.99 0.06 -4.41
N LEU A 56 -5.86 -0.65 -4.55
CA LEU A 56 -5.52 -1.79 -3.69
C LEU A 56 -5.25 -1.34 -2.25
N PHE A 57 -4.53 -0.24 -2.04
CA PHE A 57 -4.34 0.34 -0.70
C PHE A 57 -5.65 0.80 -0.07
N ASP A 58 -6.55 1.44 -0.83
CA ASP A 58 -7.87 1.82 -0.34
C ASP A 58 -8.69 0.59 0.08
N GLN A 59 -8.63 -0.49 -0.71
CA GLN A 59 -9.33 -1.71 -0.39
C GLN A 59 -8.78 -2.33 0.89
N ALA A 60 -7.46 -2.41 1.03
CA ALA A 60 -6.83 -2.88 2.25
C ALA A 60 -7.27 -2.03 3.46
N ALA A 61 -7.33 -0.71 3.34
CA ALA A 61 -7.80 0.18 4.42
C ALA A 61 -9.26 -0.11 4.82
N ARG A 62 -10.15 -0.31 3.83
CA ARG A 62 -11.55 -0.70 4.10
C ARG A 62 -11.66 -2.05 4.79
N GLU A 63 -10.83 -3.02 4.42
CA GLU A 63 -10.79 -4.32 5.10
C GLU A 63 -10.34 -4.18 6.56
N VAL A 64 -9.35 -3.31 6.84
CA VAL A 64 -8.90 -3.00 8.21
C VAL A 64 -9.98 -2.33 9.04
N ASP A 65 -10.74 -1.41 8.45
CA ASP A 65 -11.83 -0.71 9.15
C ASP A 65 -12.91 -1.68 9.66
N LEU A 66 -13.09 -2.82 8.96
CA LEU A 66 -14.08 -3.84 9.29
C LEU A 66 -13.58 -4.89 10.28
N LEU A 67 -12.29 -4.89 10.63
CA LEU A 67 -11.77 -5.83 11.62
C LEU A 67 -12.37 -5.55 13.00
N ASP A 68 -13.04 -6.57 13.55
CA ASP A 68 -13.44 -6.59 14.95
C ASP A 68 -12.22 -6.93 15.80
N VAL A 69 -11.73 -5.94 16.56
CA VAL A 69 -10.52 -6.05 17.37
C VAL A 69 -10.82 -5.66 18.81
N PRO A 70 -10.14 -6.28 19.79
CA PRO A 70 -10.27 -5.87 21.17
C PRO A 70 -9.74 -4.43 21.36
N ILE A 71 -10.22 -3.75 22.40
CA ILE A 71 -9.96 -2.32 22.63
C ILE A 71 -8.46 -1.97 22.74
N ASP A 72 -7.65 -2.89 23.23
CA ASP A 72 -6.19 -2.79 23.34
C ASP A 72 -5.49 -2.78 21.96
N GLN A 73 -6.14 -3.30 20.92
CA GLN A 73 -5.67 -3.30 19.54
C GLN A 73 -6.32 -2.22 18.66
N LEU A 74 -7.23 -1.41 19.22
CA LEU A 74 -7.91 -0.36 18.47
C LEU A 74 -6.91 0.67 17.88
N SER A 75 -5.89 1.04 18.66
CA SER A 75 -4.84 1.98 18.21
C SER A 75 -4.05 1.43 17.03
N TRP A 76 -3.72 0.14 17.05
CA TRP A 76 -3.06 -0.54 15.94
C TRP A 76 -3.93 -0.51 14.68
N ARG A 77 -5.21 -0.89 14.79
CA ARG A 77 -6.14 -0.93 13.66
C ARG A 77 -6.29 0.46 13.01
N LEU A 78 -6.45 1.50 13.82
CA LEU A 78 -6.53 2.89 13.33
C LEU A 78 -5.23 3.31 12.64
N ALA A 79 -4.08 3.03 13.24
CA ALA A 79 -2.78 3.37 12.66
C ALA A 79 -2.51 2.63 11.34
N LEU A 80 -2.94 1.37 11.22
CA LEU A 80 -2.80 0.60 9.99
C LEU A 80 -3.71 1.13 8.89
N ALA A 81 -4.97 1.40 9.19
CA ALA A 81 -5.89 1.98 8.21
C ALA A 81 -5.39 3.35 7.70
N ASP A 82 -4.86 4.19 8.59
CA ASP A 82 -4.30 5.51 8.23
C ASP A 82 -3.04 5.38 7.35
N ALA A 83 -2.13 4.47 7.70
CA ALA A 83 -0.94 4.19 6.91
C ALA A 83 -1.28 3.71 5.48
N LEU A 84 -2.29 2.86 5.34
CA LEU A 84 -2.77 2.37 4.05
C LEU A 84 -3.38 3.49 3.20
N ARG A 85 -4.19 4.38 3.80
CA ARG A 85 -4.73 5.54 3.10
C ARG A 85 -3.64 6.50 2.63
N SER A 86 -2.66 6.78 3.49
CA SER A 86 -1.50 7.62 3.17
C SER A 86 -0.70 7.03 2.00
N ALA A 87 -0.49 5.70 1.98
CA ALA A 87 0.19 5.03 0.87
C ALA A 87 -0.60 5.15 -0.45
N GLY A 88 -1.92 5.04 -0.40
CA GLY A 88 -2.79 5.28 -1.56
C GLY A 88 -2.73 6.73 -2.05
N GLU A 89 -2.72 7.71 -1.15
CA GLU A 89 -2.59 9.14 -1.47
C GLU A 89 -1.23 9.46 -2.10
N ASP A 90 -0.14 8.99 -1.52
CA ASP A 90 1.22 9.10 -2.08
C ASP A 90 1.23 8.57 -3.52
N THR A 91 0.67 7.37 -3.73
CA THR A 91 0.60 6.72 -5.04
C THR A 91 -0.16 7.56 -6.07
N ARG A 92 -1.29 8.18 -5.68
CA ARG A 92 -2.05 9.08 -6.56
C ARG A 92 -1.30 10.36 -6.88
N MET A 93 -0.73 11.02 -5.88
CA MET A 93 0.03 12.26 -6.07
C MET A 93 1.17 12.07 -7.07
N VAL A 94 1.84 10.92 -6.96
CA VAL A 94 2.93 10.48 -7.83
C VAL A 94 2.43 10.21 -9.24
N ARG A 95 1.32 9.48 -9.41
CA ARG A 95 0.66 9.26 -10.70
C ARG A 95 0.22 10.57 -11.37
N ASP A 96 -0.45 11.45 -10.62
CA ASP A 96 -0.97 12.72 -11.14
C ASP A 96 0.19 13.64 -11.59
N ALA A 97 1.37 13.53 -11.01
CA ALA A 97 2.57 14.25 -11.47
C ALA A 97 3.14 13.71 -12.80
N LEU A 98 2.72 12.52 -13.25
CA LEU A 98 3.13 11.91 -14.53
C LEU A 98 2.17 12.20 -15.68
N ASP A 99 0.89 12.49 -15.38
CA ASP A 99 -0.14 12.81 -16.37
C ASP A 99 -0.09 14.29 -16.86
N VAL A 100 0.92 15.07 -16.44
CA VAL A 100 1.08 16.51 -16.75
C VAL A 100 2.12 16.77 -17.84
#